data_AF-A0A7X7LI42-F1
#
_entry.id   AF-A0A7X7LI42-F1
#
_cell.length_a   1.000
_cell.length_b   1.000
_cell.length_c   1.000
_cell.angle_alpha   90.00
_cell.angle_beta   90.00
_cell.angle_gamma   90.00
#
_symmetry.space_group_name_H-M   'P 1'
#
loop_
_entity.id
_entity.type
_entity.pdbx_description
1 polymer ?
#
loop_
_entity_poly.entity_id
_entity_poly.type
_entity_poly.pdbx_seq_one_letter_code
_entity_poly.pdbx_strand_id
1 'polypeptide(L)'
;AGYKNIMIPLDFTKRIAKKVSMAIEIGKYFNSHIRLVSVLESNRRIQKLLIQAEMKQVKAAIEKEGLECSAIIIPKNDNPVYKNIIDYADNNSMDLMMIMTQEERDFRDFFMGSNASEIIDKAEMPVITITPGYEFKGNLYFDVFDILRR
;
A
#
# COMPACT_ATOMS: atom_id res chain seq x y z
N ALA A 1 -8.01 -17.16 -11.05
CA ALA A 1 -7.83 -16.86 -9.61
C ALA A 1 -7.32 -15.43 -9.51
N GLY A 2 -7.77 -14.66 -8.51
CA GLY A 2 -7.40 -13.26 -8.31
C GLY A 2 -6.97 -12.99 -6.87
N TYR A 3 -6.47 -11.79 -6.61
CA TYR A 3 -6.04 -11.36 -5.28
C TYR A 3 -7.24 -11.01 -4.40
N LYS A 4 -7.40 -11.67 -3.26
CA LYS A 4 -8.51 -11.47 -2.33
C LYS A 4 -8.16 -10.50 -1.20
N ASN A 5 -6.90 -10.45 -0.78
CA ASN A 5 -6.44 -9.71 0.38
C ASN A 5 -5.27 -8.80 0.01
N ILE A 6 -5.62 -7.57 -0.39
CA ILE A 6 -4.65 -6.58 -0.83
C ILE A 6 -4.19 -5.74 0.35
N MET A 7 -2.89 -5.71 0.61
CA MET A 7 -2.28 -4.87 1.64
C MET A 7 -1.70 -3.60 1.05
N ILE A 8 -1.92 -2.46 1.71
CA ILE A 8 -1.31 -1.17 1.38
C ILE A 8 -0.56 -0.65 2.60
N PRO A 9 0.78 -0.76 2.61
CA PRO A 9 1.61 -0.11 3.63
C PRO A 9 1.55 1.42 3.46
N LEU A 10 1.27 2.14 4.53
CA LEU A 10 1.12 3.59 4.54
C LEU A 10 2.17 4.26 5.43
N ASP A 11 2.97 5.11 4.78
CA ASP A 11 3.90 6.05 5.41
C ASP A 11 3.28 7.47 5.35
N PHE A 12 2.72 7.88 6.49
CA PHE A 12 1.94 9.12 6.64
C PHE A 12 2.79 10.39 6.75
N THR A 13 4.08 10.30 6.44
CA THR A 13 4.89 11.50 6.16
C THR A 13 4.49 12.17 4.82
N LYS A 14 3.62 11.54 4.02
CA LYS A 14 3.37 11.87 2.61
C LYS A 14 1.87 11.85 2.31
N ARG A 15 1.36 12.79 1.50
CA ARG A 15 -0.08 12.88 1.15
C ARG A 15 -0.52 11.62 0.39
N ILE A 16 -1.28 10.74 1.04
CA ILE A 16 -1.72 9.44 0.49
C ILE A 16 -3.00 9.56 -0.34
N ALA A 17 -3.90 10.51 0.00
CA ALA A 17 -5.25 10.57 -0.58
C ALA A 17 -5.31 10.61 -2.12
N LYS A 18 -4.30 11.19 -2.79
CA LYS A 18 -4.23 11.24 -4.27
C LYS A 18 -3.75 9.94 -4.92
N LYS A 19 -3.26 8.97 -4.15
CA LYS A 19 -2.57 7.78 -4.66
C LYS A 19 -3.41 6.50 -4.59
N VAL A 20 -4.58 6.55 -3.94
CA VAL A 20 -5.40 5.36 -3.62
C VAL A 20 -6.30 4.90 -4.79
N SER A 21 -6.44 5.70 -5.85
CA SER A 21 -7.26 5.36 -7.03
C SER A 21 -6.88 4.01 -7.65
N MET A 22 -5.59 3.77 -7.88
CA MET A 22 -5.09 2.51 -8.43
C MET A 22 -5.43 1.30 -7.55
N ALA A 23 -5.36 1.45 -6.23
CA ALA A 23 -5.74 0.39 -5.31
C ALA A 23 -7.24 0.11 -5.34
N ILE A 24 -8.07 1.15 -5.50
CA ILE A 24 -9.52 0.99 -5.70
C ILE A 24 -9.80 0.25 -7.01
N GLU A 25 -9.11 0.60 -8.10
CA GLU A 25 -9.32 -0.04 -9.40
C GLU A 25 -8.92 -1.51 -9.39
N ILE A 26 -7.75 -1.83 -8.84
CA ILE A 26 -7.30 -3.22 -8.67
C ILE A 26 -8.23 -3.99 -7.71
N GLY A 27 -8.62 -3.36 -6.60
CA GLY A 27 -9.57 -3.95 -5.65
C GLY A 27 -10.92 -4.26 -6.28
N LYS A 28 -11.45 -3.36 -7.14
CA LYS A 28 -12.69 -3.60 -7.91
C LYS A 28 -12.53 -4.73 -8.91
N TYR A 29 -11.40 -4.74 -9.63
CA TYR A 29 -11.14 -5.75 -10.65
C TYR A 29 -11.14 -7.18 -10.07
N PHE A 30 -10.58 -7.36 -8.87
CA PHE A 30 -10.51 -8.66 -8.21
C PHE A 30 -11.58 -8.89 -7.14
N ASN A 31 -12.42 -7.88 -6.85
CA ASN A 31 -13.35 -7.86 -5.72
C ASN A 31 -12.66 -8.19 -4.38
N SER A 32 -11.57 -7.47 -4.11
CA SER A 32 -10.69 -7.73 -2.97
C SER A 32 -11.09 -6.97 -1.72
N HIS A 33 -10.71 -7.51 -0.56
CA HIS A 33 -10.62 -6.78 0.69
C HIS A 33 -9.29 -6.00 0.75
N ILE A 34 -9.37 -4.69 0.97
CA ILE A 34 -8.19 -3.82 1.11
C ILE A 34 -7.83 -3.64 2.58
N ARG A 35 -6.55 -3.82 2.92
CA ARG A 35 -6.02 -3.61 4.26
C ARG A 35 -4.94 -2.54 4.26
N LEU A 36 -5.27 -1.41 4.88
CA LEU A 36 -4.34 -0.32 5.14
C LEU A 36 -3.51 -0.66 6.38
N VAL A 37 -2.19 -0.58 6.28
CA VAL A 37 -1.27 -0.96 7.36
C VAL A 37 -0.25 0.13 7.60
N SER A 38 0.02 0.45 8.86
CA SER A 38 1.11 1.35 9.24
C SER A 38 1.88 0.77 10.42
N VAL A 39 3.16 1.11 10.54
CA VAL A 39 4.01 0.66 11.64
C VAL A 39 4.44 1.90 12.45
N LEU A 40 4.25 1.86 13.77
CA LEU A 40 4.53 3.01 14.64
C LEU A 40 5.12 2.58 15.99
N GLU A 41 6.10 3.34 16.46
CA GLU A 41 6.63 3.22 17.83
C GLU A 41 5.52 3.49 18.88
N SER A 42 5.44 2.63 19.89
CA SER A 42 4.36 2.62 20.88
C SER A 42 4.19 3.93 21.68
N ASN A 43 5.24 4.75 21.79
CA ASN A 43 5.23 5.99 22.56
C ASN A 43 4.80 7.24 21.78
N ARG A 44 4.42 7.12 20.49
CA ARG A 44 4.11 8.27 19.61
C ARG A 44 2.62 8.59 19.51
N ARG A 45 1.98 8.98 20.63
CA ARG A 45 0.52 9.21 20.71
C ARG A 45 -0.04 10.21 19.69
N ILE A 46 0.61 11.36 19.52
CA ILE A 46 0.15 12.40 18.56
C ILE A 46 0.22 11.87 17.13
N GLN A 47 1.33 11.22 16.76
CA GLN A 47 1.49 10.63 15.43
C GLN A 47 0.46 9.53 15.17
N LYS A 48 0.17 8.70 16.19
CA LYS A 48 -0.89 7.68 16.10
C LYS A 48 -2.24 8.29 15.74
N LEU A 49 -2.62 9.40 16.37
CA LEU A 49 -3.89 10.08 16.09
C LEU A 49 -3.95 10.64 14.66
N LEU A 50 -2.85 11.24 14.19
CA LEU A 50 -2.76 11.75 12.81
C LEU A 50 -2.90 10.62 11.78
N ILE A 51 -2.17 9.52 12.01
CA ILE A 51 -2.23 8.31 11.17
C ILE A 51 -3.65 7.74 11.15
N GLN A 52 -4.30 7.62 12.32
CA GLN A 52 -5.68 7.12 12.40
C GLN A 52 -6.67 8.01 11.65
N ALA A 53 -6.51 9.33 11.72
CA ALA A 53 -7.37 10.26 11.00
C ALA A 53 -7.22 10.11 9.49
N GLU A 54 -5.99 9.97 8.99
CA GLU A 54 -5.75 9.80 7.55
C GLU A 54 -6.18 8.41 7.06
N MET A 55 -5.89 7.33 7.81
CA MET A 55 -6.42 5.99 7.53
C MET A 55 -7.94 5.99 7.43
N LYS A 56 -8.63 6.72 8.32
CA LYS A 56 -10.09 6.84 8.28
C LYS A 56 -10.58 7.51 7.01
N GLN A 57 -9.90 8.56 6.54
CA GLN A 57 -10.26 9.24 5.29
C GLN A 57 -10.06 8.32 4.07
N VAL A 58 -8.91 7.63 4.01
CA VAL A 58 -8.58 6.70 2.93
C VAL A 58 -9.55 5.52 2.91
N LYS A 59 -9.82 4.94 4.09
CA LYS A 59 -10.78 3.85 4.25
C LYS A 59 -12.17 4.27 3.74
N ALA A 60 -12.67 5.43 4.15
CA ALA A 60 -13.97 5.93 3.70
C ALA A 60 -14.02 6.15 2.17
N ALA A 61 -12.93 6.60 1.56
CA ALA A 61 -12.85 6.74 0.10
C ALA A 61 -12.92 5.39 -0.61
N ILE A 62 -12.26 4.35 -0.09
CA ILE A 62 -12.31 2.99 -0.64
C ILE A 62 -13.72 2.39 -0.47
N GLU A 63 -14.31 2.51 0.72
CA GLU A 63 -15.63 1.95 1.01
C GLU A 63 -16.74 2.62 0.20
N LYS A 64 -16.62 3.93 -0.08
CA LYS A 64 -17.54 4.65 -0.96
C LYS A 64 -17.59 4.06 -2.38
N GLU A 65 -16.52 3.42 -2.80
CA GLU A 65 -16.38 2.78 -4.11
C GLU A 65 -16.86 1.32 -4.12
N GLY A 66 -17.46 0.84 -3.02
CA GLY A 66 -18.08 -0.48 -2.91
C GLY A 66 -17.16 -1.61 -2.49
N LEU A 67 -15.95 -1.30 -2.00
CA LEU A 67 -14.96 -2.29 -1.56
C LEU A 67 -14.92 -2.43 -0.03
N GLU A 68 -14.63 -3.63 0.44
CA GLU A 68 -14.33 -3.85 1.86
C GLU A 68 -12.94 -3.29 2.21
N CYS A 69 -12.85 -2.58 3.34
CA CYS A 69 -11.60 -1.98 3.76
C CYS A 69 -11.38 -2.06 5.28
N SER A 70 -10.17 -2.43 5.69
CA SER A 70 -9.72 -2.45 7.09
C SER A 70 -8.46 -1.61 7.26
N ALA A 71 -8.23 -1.09 8.47
CA ALA A 71 -7.06 -0.28 8.78
C ALA A 71 -6.47 -0.71 10.12
N ILE A 72 -5.14 -0.88 10.17
CA ILE A 72 -4.42 -1.29 11.37
C ILE A 72 -3.08 -0.57 11.53
N ILE A 73 -2.75 -0.21 12.76
CA ILE A 73 -1.43 0.29 13.14
C ILE A 73 -0.74 -0.80 13.96
N ILE A 74 0.35 -1.32 13.43
CA ILE A 74 1.21 -2.31 14.06
C ILE A 74 2.17 -1.57 15.01
N PRO A 75 2.21 -1.94 16.30
CA PRO A 75 3.27 -1.49 17.20
C PRO A 75 4.61 -2.00 16.69
N LYS A 76 5.56 -1.09 16.44
CA LYS A 76 6.90 -1.46 16.00
C LYS A 76 7.62 -2.26 17.10
N ASN A 77 8.24 -3.37 16.72
CA ASN A 77 9.19 -4.10 17.57
C ASN A 77 10.64 -3.70 17.24
N ASP A 78 11.62 -4.46 17.72
CA ASP A 78 13.05 -4.18 17.48
C ASP A 78 13.49 -4.40 16.01
N ASN A 79 12.62 -4.97 15.16
CA ASN A 79 12.92 -5.12 13.75
C ASN A 79 12.73 -3.79 12.97
N PRO A 80 13.38 -3.67 11.80
CA PRO A 80 13.07 -2.61 10.84
C PRO A 80 11.59 -2.57 10.44
N VAL A 81 11.15 -1.41 9.94
CA VAL A 81 9.74 -1.20 9.52
C VAL A 81 9.34 -2.15 8.39
N TYR A 82 10.19 -2.33 7.38
CA TYR A 82 9.92 -3.26 6.27
C TYR A 82 9.64 -4.68 6.76
N LYS A 83 10.37 -5.15 7.78
CA LYS A 83 10.24 -6.49 8.30
C LYS A 83 8.93 -6.66 9.07
N ASN A 84 8.54 -5.67 9.87
CA ASN A 84 7.21 -5.68 10.50
C ASN A 84 6.07 -5.71 9.47
N ILE A 85 6.25 -5.06 8.32
CA ILE A 85 5.29 -5.06 7.20
C ILE A 85 5.20 -6.45 6.55
N ILE A 86 6.33 -7.05 6.20
CA ILE A 86 6.39 -8.42 5.63
C ILE A 86 5.82 -9.43 6.62
N ASP A 87 6.31 -9.44 7.86
CA ASP A 87 5.86 -10.37 8.90
C ASP A 87 4.34 -10.27 9.11
N TYR A 88 3.78 -9.05 9.08
CA TYR A 88 2.33 -8.88 9.18
C TYR A 88 1.60 -9.51 8.00
N ALA A 89 2.09 -9.28 6.79
CA ALA A 89 1.46 -9.76 5.58
C ALA A 89 1.43 -11.30 5.53
N ASP A 90 2.55 -11.94 5.85
CA ASP A 90 2.69 -13.40 5.89
C ASP A 90 1.76 -14.02 6.94
N ASN A 91 1.71 -13.44 8.14
CA ASN A 91 0.87 -13.93 9.24
C ASN A 91 -0.63 -13.66 9.02
N ASN A 92 -1.01 -12.81 8.07
CA ASN A 92 -2.40 -12.44 7.83
C ASN A 92 -2.91 -12.87 6.44
N SER A 93 -2.16 -13.73 5.73
CA SER A 93 -2.53 -14.26 4.42
C SER A 93 -2.85 -13.16 3.40
N MET A 94 -2.04 -12.10 3.38
CA MET A 94 -2.08 -11.11 2.31
C MET A 94 -1.55 -11.75 1.03
N ASP A 95 -2.24 -11.56 -0.09
CA ASP A 95 -1.89 -12.19 -1.36
C ASP A 95 -1.38 -11.20 -2.41
N LEU A 96 -1.46 -9.90 -2.11
CA LEU A 96 -0.83 -8.83 -2.89
C LEU A 96 -0.46 -7.68 -1.96
N MET A 97 0.76 -7.16 -2.10
CA MET A 97 1.15 -5.89 -1.48
C MET A 97 1.27 -4.79 -2.53
N MET A 98 0.63 -3.65 -2.27
CA MET A 98 0.70 -2.49 -3.15
C MET A 98 1.46 -1.36 -2.45
N ILE A 99 2.60 -0.99 -3.01
CA ILE A 99 3.46 0.08 -2.52
C ILE A 99 3.40 1.25 -3.49
N MET A 100 3.20 2.46 -2.98
CA MET A 100 3.20 3.67 -3.80
C MET A 100 4.51 4.43 -3.60
N THR A 101 5.26 4.61 -4.68
CA THR A 101 6.48 5.43 -4.64
C THR A 101 6.14 6.91 -4.62
N GLN A 102 7.12 7.75 -4.33
CA GLN A 102 6.98 9.19 -4.50
C GLN A 102 7.45 9.61 -5.89
N GLU A 103 6.77 10.60 -6.45
CA GLU A 103 7.38 11.54 -7.38
C GLU A 103 8.26 12.47 -6.53
N GLU A 104 9.57 12.24 -6.50
CA GLU A 104 10.49 13.37 -6.42
C GLU A 104 10.80 13.78 -7.85
N ARG A 105 10.79 15.08 -8.14
CA ARG A 105 10.78 15.67 -9.49
C ARG A 105 12.07 15.45 -10.30
N ASP A 106 12.89 14.46 -9.99
CA ASP A 106 14.15 14.20 -10.68
C ASP A 106 14.30 12.68 -10.92
N PHE A 107 14.20 12.28 -12.19
CA PHE A 107 14.38 10.90 -12.67
C PHE A 107 15.81 10.36 -12.51
N ARG A 108 16.62 10.94 -11.61
CA ARG A 108 18.03 10.59 -11.40
C ARG A 108 18.30 9.87 -10.09
N ASP A 109 17.36 9.93 -9.14
CA ASP A 109 17.48 9.28 -7.85
C ASP A 109 16.30 8.31 -7.65
N PHE A 110 16.48 7.07 -8.12
CA PHE A 110 15.60 5.94 -7.81
C PHE A 110 15.73 5.53 -6.31
N PHE A 111 15.72 6.50 -5.39
CA PHE A 111 15.55 6.23 -3.97
C PHE A 111 14.07 5.93 -3.69
N MET A 112 13.62 4.75 -4.15
CA MET A 112 12.56 4.08 -3.42
C MET A 112 12.96 4.12 -1.95
N GLY A 113 12.12 4.71 -1.08
CA GLY A 113 12.46 4.83 0.34
C GLY A 113 12.95 3.47 0.86
N SER A 114 13.94 3.45 1.75
CA SER A 114 14.67 2.22 2.13
C SER A 114 13.74 1.04 2.45
N ASN A 115 12.62 1.29 3.12
CA ASN A 115 11.62 0.24 3.39
C ASN A 115 10.98 -0.35 2.12
N ALA A 116 10.65 0.45 1.12
CA ALA A 116 10.06 -0.04 -0.13
C ALA A 116 11.06 -0.94 -0.90
N SER A 117 12.33 -0.55 -0.98
CA SER A 117 13.37 -1.38 -1.59
C SER A 117 13.54 -2.71 -0.88
N GLU A 118 13.61 -2.68 0.45
CA GLU A 118 13.72 -3.88 1.27
C GLU A 118 12.48 -4.78 1.16
N ILE A 119 11.28 -4.20 1.02
CA ILE A 119 10.08 -4.99 0.77
C ILE A 119 10.14 -5.67 -0.59
N ILE A 120 10.47 -4.94 -1.67
CA ILE A 120 10.56 -5.55 -3.01
C ILE A 120 11.59 -6.68 -3.04
N ASP A 121 12.72 -6.49 -2.38
CA ASP A 121 13.81 -7.48 -2.35
C ASP A 121 13.45 -8.74 -1.54
N LYS A 122 12.69 -8.59 -0.45
CA LYS A 122 12.53 -9.66 0.56
C LYS A 122 11.13 -10.24 0.68
N ALA A 123 10.13 -9.61 0.09
CA ALA A 123 8.76 -10.10 0.11
C ALA A 123 8.62 -11.40 -0.70
N GLU A 124 8.04 -12.44 -0.09
CA GLU A 124 7.66 -13.65 -0.82
C GLU A 124 6.32 -13.48 -1.56
N MET A 125 5.43 -12.63 -1.05
CA MET A 125 4.17 -12.32 -1.73
C MET A 125 4.39 -11.39 -2.92
N PRO A 126 3.52 -11.42 -3.94
CA PRO A 126 3.56 -10.45 -5.04
C PRO A 126 3.51 -9.01 -4.53
N VAL A 127 4.43 -8.17 -5.02
CA VAL A 127 4.49 -6.73 -4.72
C VAL A 127 4.28 -5.93 -6.00
N ILE A 128 3.27 -5.07 -6.02
CA ILE A 128 3.06 -4.07 -7.08
C ILE A 128 3.57 -2.73 -6.58
N THR A 129 4.41 -2.10 -7.40
CA THR A 129 4.87 -0.74 -7.17
C THR A 129 4.16 0.23 -8.09
N ILE A 130 3.54 1.27 -7.51
CA ILE A 130 2.81 2.29 -8.26
C ILE A 130 3.61 3.58 -8.22
N THR A 131 4.10 4.00 -9.39
CA THR A 131 4.62 5.35 -9.61
C THR A 131 3.47 6.34 -9.77
N PRO A 132 3.49 7.48 -9.06
CA PRO A 132 2.53 8.53 -9.32
C PRO A 132 2.72 9.05 -10.76
N GLY A 133 1.61 9.36 -11.44
CA GLY A 133 1.60 9.73 -12.86
C GLY A 133 1.28 8.59 -13.84
N TYR A 134 1.11 7.34 -13.37
CA TYR A 134 0.52 6.30 -14.21
C TYR A 134 -0.96 6.59 -14.46
N GLU A 135 -1.31 6.94 -15.69
CA GLU A 135 -2.69 7.06 -16.15
C GLU A 135 -3.10 5.79 -16.91
N PHE A 136 -4.26 5.24 -16.56
CA PHE A 136 -4.85 4.13 -17.30
C PHE A 136 -5.09 4.54 -18.76
N LYS A 137 -4.59 3.73 -19.69
CA LYS A 137 -4.78 3.99 -21.14
C LYS A 137 -6.16 3.54 -21.64
N GLY A 138 -7.11 3.35 -20.74
CA GLY A 138 -8.51 3.05 -21.06
C GLY A 138 -8.84 1.56 -21.16
N ASN A 139 -7.90 0.65 -20.85
CA ASN A 139 -8.22 -0.76 -20.70
C ASN A 139 -7.57 -1.34 -19.45
N LEU A 140 -8.35 -1.36 -18.37
CA LEU A 140 -7.98 -1.87 -17.04
C LEU A 140 -7.35 -3.27 -17.10
N TYR A 141 -7.82 -4.15 -18.00
CA TYR A 141 -7.23 -5.49 -18.15
C TYR A 141 -5.80 -5.41 -18.65
N PHE A 142 -5.55 -4.64 -19.72
CA PHE A 142 -4.20 -4.48 -20.26
C PHE A 142 -3.29 -3.73 -19.30
N ASP A 143 -3.79 -2.67 -18.67
CA ASP A 143 -3.02 -1.87 -17.71
C ASP A 143 -2.62 -2.70 -16.49
N VAL A 144 -3.53 -3.48 -15.90
CA VAL A 144 -3.21 -4.40 -14.78
C VAL A 144 -2.26 -5.50 -15.23
N PHE A 145 -2.45 -6.05 -16.44
CA PHE A 145 -1.61 -7.11 -16.97
C PHE A 145 -0.18 -6.64 -17.27
N ASP A 146 -0.01 -5.41 -17.75
CA ASP A 146 1.30 -4.78 -17.97
C ASP A 146 2.01 -4.46 -16.65
N ILE A 147 1.27 -4.03 -15.62
CA ILE A 147 1.81 -3.83 -14.26
C ILE A 147 2.31 -5.15 -13.66
N LEU A 148 1.58 -6.25 -13.85
CA LEU A 148 1.93 -7.56 -13.28
C LEU A 148 3.08 -8.29 -14.01
N ARG A 149 3.49 -7.83 -15.20
CA ARG A 149 4.56 -8.43 -16.00
C ARG A 149 5.94 -7.78 -15.82
N ARG A 150 6.02 -6.67 -15.08
CA ARG A 150 7.27 -5.97 -14.77
C ARG A 150 7.74 -6.35 -13.38
#